data_AF-A0A3N5KKU0-F1
#
_entry.id   AF-A0A3N5KKU0-F1
#
_cell.length_a   1.000
_cell.length_b   1.000
_cell.length_c   1.000
_cell.angle_alpha   90.00
_cell.angle_beta   90.00
_cell.angle_gamma   90.00
#
_symmetry.space_group_name_H-M   'P 1'
#
loop_
_entity.id
_entity.type
_entity.pdbx_description
1 polymer ?
#
loop_
_entity_poly.entity_id
_entity_poly.type
_entity_poly.pdbx_seq_one_letter_code
_entity_poly.pdbx_strand_id
1 'polypeptide(L)' 'MKRDYDVVIVGAGFGGLCMAIKLIEEGCTDFVILEKGTDVGGTWRDNSYPGAACDVQSHL' A
#
# COMPACT_ATOMS: atom_id res chain seq x y z
N MET A 1 -11.91 -4.03 -22.65
CA MET A 1 -10.60 -3.46 -23.03
C MET A 1 -9.58 -3.96 -22.02
N LYS A 2 -8.50 -4.60 -22.47
CA LYS A 2 -7.44 -5.11 -21.59
C LYS A 2 -6.50 -3.92 -21.29
N ARG A 3 -6.20 -3.67 -20.02
CA ARG A 3 -5.17 -2.70 -19.61
C ARG A 3 -3.97 -3.51 -19.17
N ASP A 4 -2.84 -3.28 -19.81
CA ASP A 4 -1.55 -3.81 -19.40
C ASP A 4 -0.84 -2.71 -18.60
N TYR A 5 -0.05 -3.11 -17.60
CA TYR A 5 0.73 -2.23 -16.74
C TYR A 5 2.14 -2.80 -16.64
N ASP A 6 3.17 -1.95 -16.67
CA ASP A 6 4.56 -2.40 -16.49
C ASP A 6 4.79 -3.01 -15.10
N VAL A 7 4.13 -2.49 -14.06
CA VAL A 7 4.24 -2.97 -12.68
C VAL A 7 2.88 -3.16 -12.02
N VAL A 8 2.72 -4.27 -11.32
CA VAL A 8 1.57 -4.54 -10.44
C VAL A 8 2.06 -4.63 -8.99
N ILE A 9 1.53 -3.75 -8.14
CA ILE A 9 1.75 -3.78 -6.69
C ILE A 9 0.55 -4.44 -6.04
N VAL A 10 0.77 -5.49 -5.26
CA VAL A 10 -0.30 -6.22 -4.54
C VAL A 10 -0.32 -5.79 -3.08
N GLY A 11 -1.40 -5.11 -2.67
CA GLY A 11 -1.64 -4.58 -1.34
C GLY A 11 -1.38 -3.07 -1.23
N ALA A 12 -2.32 -2.37 -0.59
CA ALA A 12 -2.24 -0.93 -0.31
C ALA A 12 -2.01 -0.65 1.19
N GLY A 13 -1.15 -1.46 1.82
CA GLY A 13 -0.52 -1.12 3.10
C GLY A 13 0.71 -0.22 2.91
N PHE A 14 1.42 0.09 4.00
CA PHE A 14 2.62 0.95 3.95
C PHE A 14 3.64 0.53 2.89
N GLY A 15 3.99 -0.76 2.80
CA GLY A 15 4.95 -1.24 1.81
C GLY A 15 4.53 -0.98 0.35
N GLY A 16 3.26 -1.24 0.01
CA GLY A 16 2.75 -1.02 -1.34
C GLY A 16 2.65 0.45 -1.71
N LEU A 17 2.21 1.30 -0.77
CA LEU A 17 2.17 2.75 -0.96
C LEU A 17 3.57 3.34 -1.09
N CYS A 18 4.53 2.91 -0.26
CA CYS A 18 5.92 3.33 -0.37
C CYS A 18 6.56 2.88 -1.70
N MET A 19 6.23 1.67 -2.19
CA MET A 19 6.69 1.22 -3.50
C MET A 19 6.16 2.12 -4.62
N ALA A 20 4.87 2.47 -4.59
CA ALA A 20 4.28 3.39 -5.56
C ALA A 20 4.93 4.77 -5.52
N ILE A 21 5.20 5.31 -4.33
CA ILE A 21 5.94 6.57 -4.16
C ILE A 21 7.33 6.46 -4.81
N LYS A 22 8.06 5.37 -4.56
CA LYS A 22 9.40 5.16 -5.13
C LYS A 22 9.37 5.03 -6.65
N LEU A 23 8.37 4.36 -7.22
CA LEU A 23 8.20 4.32 -8.69
C LEU A 23 7.97 5.73 -9.25
N ILE A 24 7.12 6.53 -8.62
CA ILE A 24 6.86 7.92 -9.04
C ILE A 24 8.14 8.76 -8.97
N GLU A 25 8.93 8.64 -7.90
CA GLU A 25 10.20 9.36 -7.72
C GLU A 25 11.23 9.02 -8.81
N GLU A 26 11.24 7.77 -9.29
CA GLU A 26 12.09 7.29 -10.39
C GLU A 26 11.49 7.55 -11.79
N GLY A 27 10.33 8.21 -11.87
CA GLY A 27 9.65 8.51 -13.13
C GLY A 27 8.85 7.35 -13.74
N CYS A 28 8.75 6.21 -13.04
CA CYS A 28 7.93 5.08 -13.42
C CYS A 28 6.48 5.31 -12.96
N THR A 29 5.58 5.61 -13.90
CA THR A 29 4.18 5.95 -13.58
C THR A 29 3.15 4.97 -14.17
N ASP A 30 3.58 4.01 -14.98
CA ASP A 30 2.69 2.96 -15.50
C ASP A 30 2.62 1.76 -14.54
N PHE A 31 1.83 1.93 -13.48
CA PHE A 31 1.60 0.86 -12.51
C PHE A 31 0.18 0.88 -11.98
N VAL A 32 -0.20 -0.24 -11.35
CA VAL A 32 -1.46 -0.37 -10.62
C VAL A 32 -1.21 -0.95 -9.23
N ILE A 33 -1.93 -0.43 -8.23
CA ILE A 33 -2.01 -1.01 -6.90
C ILE A 33 -3.32 -1.75 -6.79
N LEU A 34 -3.27 -3.04 -6.47
CA LEU A 34 -4.45 -3.87 -6.25
C LEU A 34 -4.59 -4.16 -4.76
N GLU A 35 -5.67 -3.68 -4.15
CA GLU A 35 -6.01 -3.93 -2.76
C GLU A 35 -7.29 -4.77 -2.68
N LYS A 36 -7.28 -5.76 -1.78
CA LYS A 36 -8.43 -6.63 -1.53
C LYS A 36 -9.48 -5.93 -0.65
N GLY A 37 -9.03 -5.12 0.30
CA GLY A 37 -9.87 -4.32 1.18
C GLY A 37 -10.61 -3.21 0.43
N THR A 38 -11.56 -2.60 1.13
CA THR A 38 -12.38 -1.51 0.59
C THR A 38 -11.69 -0.15 0.59
N ASP A 39 -10.54 -0.06 1.26
CA ASP A 39 -9.76 1.17 1.42
C ASP A 39 -8.27 0.80 1.63
N VAL A 40 -7.38 1.78 1.67
CA VAL A 40 -5.95 1.61 1.97
C VAL A 40 -5.71 1.34 3.47
N GLY A 41 -4.49 0.92 3.84
CA GLY A 41 -4.05 0.85 5.24
C GLY A 41 -3.51 -0.51 5.69
N GLY A 42 -3.77 -1.58 4.95
CA GLY A 42 -3.25 -2.93 5.25
C GLY A 42 -3.57 -3.37 6.68
N THR A 43 -2.53 -3.73 7.45
CA THR A 43 -2.66 -4.14 8.87
C THR A 43 -3.55 -3.20 9.68
N TRP A 44 -3.43 -1.88 9.51
CA TRP A 44 -4.16 -0.91 10.33
C TRP A 44 -5.63 -0.75 9.95
N ARG A 45 -5.98 -1.06 8.70
CA ARG A 45 -7.37 -1.13 8.26
C ARG A 45 -8.03 -2.43 8.74
N ASP A 46 -7.32 -3.55 8.58
CA ASP A 46 -7.89 -4.87 8.82
C ASP A 46 -8.00 -5.22 10.31
N ASN A 47 -7.24 -4.54 11.18
CA ASN A 47 -7.19 -4.83 12.61
C ASN A 47 -7.77 -3.68 13.44
N SER A 48 -9.03 -3.84 13.88
CA SER A 48 -9.77 -2.89 14.72
C SER A 48 -10.19 -3.48 16.08
N TYR A 49 -9.50 -4.53 16.53
CA TYR A 49 -9.78 -5.16 17.82
C TYR A 49 -9.32 -4.28 19.00
N PRO A 50 -9.96 -4.40 20.18
CA PRO A 50 -9.56 -3.63 21.36
C PRO A 50 -8.09 -3.88 21.74
N GLY A 51 -7.31 -2.80 21.85
CA GLY A 51 -5.89 -2.86 22.18
C GLY A 51 -4.95 -3.06 20.97
N ALA A 52 -5.45 -3.01 19.73
CA ALA A 52 -4.59 -2.93 18.55
C ALA A 52 -3.68 -1.69 18.65
N ALA A 53 -2.36 -1.91 18.62
CA ALA A 53 -1.35 -0.88 18.83
C ALA A 53 -0.05 -1.23 18.09
N CYS A 54 0.83 -0.24 17.97
CA CYS A 54 2.17 -0.39 17.41
C CYS A 54 3.18 -0.68 18.54
N ASP A 55 4.14 -1.56 18.27
CA ASP A 55 5.30 -1.82 19.15
C ASP A 55 6.49 -0.88 18.86
N VAL A 56 6.53 -0.28 17.66
CA VAL A 56 7.46 0.78 17.29
C VAL A 56 6.94 2.15 17.72
N GLN A 57 7.84 3.01 18.23
CA GLN A 57 7.50 4.38 18.61
C GLN A 57 7.04 5.19 17.39
N SER A 58 5.93 5.91 17.51
CA SER A 58 5.28 6.59 16.37
C SER A 58 6.08 7.71 15.69
N HIS A 59 7.15 8.20 16.33
CA HIS A 59 7.98 9.29 15.82
C HIS A 59 9.28 8.81 15.17
N LEU A 60 9.49 7.49 15.13
CA LEU A 60 10.61 6.85 14.44
C LEU A 60 10.27 6.69 12.95
#